data_AF-A0A925ENR4-F1
#
_entry.id   AF-A0A925ENR4-F1
#
_cell.length_a   1.000
_cell.length_b   1.000
_cell.length_c   1.000
_cell.angle_alpha   90.00
_cell.angle_beta   90.00
_cell.angle_gamma   90.00
#
_symmetry.space_group_name_H-M   'P 1'
#
loop_
_entity.id
_entity.type
_entity.pdbx_description
1 polymer ?
#
loop_
_entity_poly.entity_id
_entity_poly.type
_entity_poly.pdbx_seq_one_letter_code
_entity_poly.pdbx_strand_id
1 'polypeptide(L)'
;MQEALESFDQTLPTNSWVHIVERKGKTRIHLSPLPAQSEPISLTRIKLELVRRWPMTSLLDILKEADLSIGFSDCFKSAASRENLEHTQLQRRLLLCLFGLGTNTGLKRIIAGDHGVSIDELRYAQRRYINKEALRAAIAQVGEDVNPTSRAVQAGYLRSEVRTQVPPQRCNAVKTKALVHR
;
A
#
# COMPACT_ATOMS: atom_id res chain seq x y z
N MET A 1 30.26 -9.51 -21.06
CA MET A 1 29.01 -10.29 -20.82
C MET A 1 29.06 -11.64 -21.53
N GLN A 2 29.53 -11.72 -22.78
CA GLN A 2 29.73 -12.98 -23.52
C GLN A 2 30.64 -13.99 -22.80
N GLU A 3 31.82 -13.56 -22.34
CA GLU A 3 32.79 -14.44 -21.66
C GLU A 3 32.22 -15.14 -20.41
N ALA A 4 31.40 -14.43 -19.63
CA ALA A 4 30.76 -15.01 -18.45
C ALA A 4 29.70 -16.08 -18.81
N LEU A 5 29.02 -15.90 -19.95
CA LEU A 5 28.04 -16.86 -20.46
C LEU A 5 28.73 -18.09 -21.08
N GLU A 6 29.82 -17.89 -21.83
CA GLU A 6 30.63 -18.97 -22.39
C GLU A 6 31.28 -19.82 -21.29
N SER A 7 31.81 -19.17 -20.26
CA SER A 7 32.35 -19.87 -19.08
C SER A 7 31.25 -20.65 -18.33
N PHE A 8 30.06 -20.07 -18.17
CA PHE A 8 28.93 -20.77 -17.56
C PHE A 8 28.51 -22.00 -18.39
N ASP A 9 28.36 -21.85 -19.71
CA ASP A 9 27.96 -22.94 -20.61
C ASP A 9 28.95 -24.12 -20.58
N GLN A 10 30.25 -23.82 -20.54
CA GLN A 10 31.29 -24.84 -20.41
C GLN A 10 31.24 -25.59 -19.06
N THR A 11 30.79 -24.93 -17.99
CA THR A 11 30.69 -25.53 -16.64
C THR A 11 29.35 -26.23 -16.38
N LEU A 12 28.31 -26.00 -17.19
CA LEU A 12 26.98 -26.59 -17.00
C LEU A 12 26.97 -28.12 -16.83
N PRO A 13 27.73 -28.92 -17.63
CA PRO A 13 27.72 -30.38 -17.50
C PRO A 13 28.33 -30.91 -16.20
N THR A 14 29.21 -30.14 -15.55
CA THR A 14 29.98 -30.55 -14.37
C THR A 14 29.53 -29.84 -13.09
N ASN A 15 28.60 -28.87 -13.19
CA ASN A 15 28.16 -28.06 -12.06
C ASN A 15 27.17 -28.79 -11.15
N SER A 16 27.55 -29.07 -9.91
CA SER A 16 26.71 -29.73 -8.90
C SER A 16 25.58 -28.85 -8.34
N TRP A 17 25.59 -27.55 -8.63
CA TRP A 17 24.55 -26.61 -8.20
C TRP A 17 23.46 -26.39 -9.25
N VAL A 18 23.66 -26.87 -10.49
CA VAL A 18 22.74 -26.65 -11.60
C VAL A 18 22.44 -27.97 -12.29
N HIS A 19 21.18 -28.37 -12.29
CA HIS A 19 20.70 -29.57 -12.95
C HIS A 19 19.72 -29.21 -14.07
N ILE A 20 19.99 -29.68 -15.28
CA ILE A 20 19.03 -29.56 -16.38
C ILE A 20 18.10 -30.76 -16.31
N VAL A 21 16.83 -30.52 -16.00
CA VAL A 21 15.82 -31.57 -15.83
C VAL A 21 14.74 -31.43 -16.89
N GLU A 22 14.44 -32.50 -17.61
CA GLU A 22 13.30 -32.55 -18.50
C GLU A 22 12.06 -33.05 -17.78
N ARG A 23 10.96 -32.29 -17.84
CA ARG A 23 9.69 -32.70 -17.27
C ARG A 23 8.55 -32.31 -18.20
N LYS A 24 7.78 -33.32 -18.66
CA LYS A 24 6.64 -33.15 -19.58
C LYS A 24 7.01 -32.43 -20.89
N GLY A 25 8.12 -32.82 -21.52
CA GLY A 25 8.59 -32.24 -22.79
C GLY A 25 9.09 -30.80 -22.69
N LYS A 26 9.39 -30.31 -21.48
CA LYS A 26 10.00 -28.99 -21.26
C LYS A 26 11.27 -29.13 -20.42
N THR A 27 12.35 -28.53 -20.92
CA THR A 27 13.64 -28.44 -20.22
C THR A 27 13.58 -27.34 -19.16
N ARG A 28 14.00 -27.65 -17.93
CA ARG A 28 14.06 -26.69 -16.81
C ARG A 28 15.43 -26.71 -16.16
N ILE A 29 15.89 -25.53 -15.77
CA ILE A 29 17.09 -25.37 -14.94
C ILE A 29 16.65 -25.49 -13.48
N HIS A 30 17.17 -26.49 -12.78
CA HIS A 30 16.95 -26.73 -11.36
C HIS A 30 18.20 -26.35 -10.58
N LEU A 31 18.07 -25.40 -9.65
CA LEU A 31 19.16 -24.99 -8.78
C LEU A 31 19.13 -25.80 -7.48
N SER A 32 20.28 -26.31 -7.07
CA SER A 32 20.42 -26.97 -5.76
C SER A 32 20.19 -25.95 -4.64
N PRO A 33 19.45 -26.30 -3.57
CA PRO A 33 19.25 -25.41 -2.44
C PRO A 33 20.58 -24.94 -1.85
N LEU A 34 20.72 -23.64 -1.62
CA LEU A 34 21.91 -23.08 -1.01
C LEU A 34 22.06 -23.59 0.43
N PRO A 35 23.28 -23.91 0.88
CA PRO A 35 23.51 -24.20 2.29
C PRO A 35 23.17 -22.96 3.13
N ALA A 36 22.64 -23.19 4.33
CA ALA A 36 22.36 -22.11 5.26
C ALA A 36 23.65 -21.34 5.58
N GLN A 37 23.63 -20.02 5.38
CA GLN A 37 24.75 -19.16 5.76
C GLN A 37 24.83 -19.09 7.29
N SER A 38 26.05 -19.06 7.83
CA SER A 38 26.28 -18.81 9.25
C SER A 38 25.73 -17.44 9.64
N GLU A 39 25.11 -17.34 10.82
CA GLU A 39 24.56 -16.07 11.30
C GLU A 39 25.67 -15.01 11.41
N PRO A 40 25.54 -13.86 10.72
CA PRO A 40 26.53 -12.79 10.81
C PRO A 40 26.62 -12.24 12.24
N ILE A 41 27.83 -11.96 12.73
CA ILE A 41 28.07 -11.38 14.07
C ILE A 41 27.32 -10.03 14.24
N SER A 42 27.19 -9.28 13.15
CA SER A 42 26.46 -8.00 13.12
C SER A 42 24.95 -8.16 13.27
N LEU A 43 24.38 -9.33 12.96
CA LEU A 43 22.91 -9.53 12.97
C LEU A 43 22.34 -9.36 14.36
N THR A 44 23.01 -9.89 15.38
CA THR A 44 22.59 -9.74 16.78
C THR A 44 22.61 -8.27 17.22
N ARG A 45 23.66 -7.53 16.84
CA ARG A 45 23.77 -6.09 17.13
C ARG A 45 22.65 -5.29 16.47
N ILE A 46 22.33 -5.58 15.20
CA ILE A 46 21.24 -4.92 14.48
C ILE A 46 19.89 -5.27 15.10
N LYS A 47 19.65 -6.54 15.45
CA LYS A 47 18.43 -6.99 16.14
C LYS A 47 18.22 -6.23 17.47
N LEU A 48 19.29 -6.06 18.25
CA LEU A 48 19.24 -5.31 19.52
C LEU A 48 18.96 -3.82 19.31
N GLU A 49 19.66 -3.18 18.37
CA GLU A 49 19.42 -1.77 18.05
C GLU A 49 18.02 -1.53 17.48
N LEU A 50 17.50 -2.48 16.70
CA LEU A 50 16.13 -2.45 16.19
C LEU A 50 15.12 -2.43 17.34
N VAL A 51 15.23 -3.39 18.27
CA VAL A 51 14.33 -3.48 19.44
C VAL A 51 14.46 -2.27 20.36
N ARG A 52 15.68 -1.71 20.49
CA ARG A 52 15.93 -0.52 21.30
C ARG A 52 15.32 0.75 20.71
N ARG A 53 15.42 0.94 19.39
CA ARG A 53 14.91 2.14 18.69
C ARG A 53 13.43 2.05 18.35
N TRP A 54 12.98 0.85 18.00
CA TRP A 54 11.59 0.51 17.75
C TRP A 54 11.23 -0.59 18.76
N PRO A 55 10.85 -0.21 20.00
CA PRO A 55 10.29 -1.18 20.93
C PRO A 55 9.16 -1.93 20.26
N MET A 56 8.83 -3.14 20.72
CA MET A 56 7.65 -3.88 20.25
C MET A 56 6.38 -3.10 20.62
N THR A 57 6.09 -2.04 19.88
CA THR A 57 4.78 -1.41 19.81
C THR A 57 3.88 -2.42 19.14
N SER A 58 2.69 -2.66 19.71
CA SER A 58 1.73 -3.53 19.06
C SER A 58 1.46 -2.97 17.66
N LEU A 59 1.58 -3.80 16.62
CA LEU A 59 1.20 -3.39 15.27
C LEU A 59 -0.27 -2.92 15.24
N LEU A 60 -1.11 -3.40 16.15
CA LEU A 60 -2.46 -2.92 16.36
C LEU A 60 -2.49 -1.45 16.83
N ASP A 61 -1.56 -1.04 17.70
CA ASP A 61 -1.45 0.35 18.18
C ASP A 61 -1.00 1.28 17.06
N ILE A 62 -0.02 0.86 16.24
CA ILE A 62 0.38 1.62 15.04
C ILE A 62 -0.79 1.75 14.08
N LEU A 63 -1.53 0.66 13.85
CA LEU A 63 -2.68 0.65 12.96
C LEU A 63 -3.80 1.57 13.47
N LYS A 64 -4.05 1.57 14.78
CA LYS A 64 -5.00 2.47 15.44
C LYS A 64 -4.56 3.93 15.32
N GLU A 65 -3.29 4.23 15.57
CA GLU A 65 -2.74 5.59 15.46
C GLU A 65 -2.84 6.11 14.02
N ALA A 66 -2.50 5.28 13.03
CA ALA A 66 -2.65 5.61 11.62
C ALA A 66 -4.13 5.90 11.26
N ASP A 67 -5.07 5.14 11.83
CA ASP A 67 -6.49 5.40 11.61
C ASP A 67 -6.97 6.68 12.28
N LEU A 68 -6.47 7.01 13.48
CA LEU A 68 -6.78 8.29 14.14
C LEU A 68 -6.19 9.49 13.40
N SER A 69 -5.02 9.34 12.79
CA SER A 69 -4.34 10.39 12.04
C SER A 69 -4.95 10.63 10.66
N ILE A 70 -5.28 9.55 9.94
CA ILE A 70 -5.65 9.60 8.51
C ILE A 70 -7.15 9.39 8.30
N GLY A 71 -7.83 8.68 9.20
CA GLY A 71 -9.24 8.32 9.05
C GLY A 71 -9.50 7.29 7.95
N PHE A 72 -8.56 6.37 7.70
CA PHE A 72 -8.72 5.41 6.58
C PHE A 72 -9.90 4.44 6.80
N SER A 73 -10.34 4.23 8.05
CA SER A 73 -11.52 3.42 8.37
C SER A 73 -12.80 3.96 7.72
N ASP A 74 -12.88 5.25 7.41
CA ASP A 74 -14.01 5.86 6.70
C ASP A 74 -14.17 5.39 5.25
N CYS A 75 -13.14 4.77 4.65
CA CYS A 75 -13.27 4.13 3.34
C CYS A 75 -14.16 2.87 3.38
N PHE A 76 -14.33 2.25 4.54
CA PHE A 76 -15.06 0.98 4.70
C PHE A 76 -16.55 1.24 4.96
N LYS A 77 -17.25 1.75 3.95
CA LYS A 77 -18.70 2.03 4.03
C LYS A 77 -19.53 0.88 3.49
N SER A 78 -20.70 0.70 4.10
CA SER A 78 -21.68 -0.27 3.63
C SER A 78 -22.69 0.35 2.68
N ALA A 79 -23.12 -0.39 1.66
CA ALA A 79 -24.14 0.07 0.72
C ALA A 79 -25.57 0.13 1.32
N ALA A 80 -25.82 -0.34 2.55
CA ALA A 80 -27.16 -0.27 3.13
C ALA A 80 -27.37 1.03 3.91
N SER A 81 -28.48 1.69 3.59
CA SER A 81 -28.95 2.95 4.17
C SER A 81 -29.24 2.92 5.69
N ARG A 82 -29.20 1.77 6.36
CA ARG A 82 -29.57 1.65 7.77
C ARG A 82 -28.41 1.06 8.57
N GLU A 83 -27.59 1.94 9.13
CA GLU A 83 -26.54 1.58 10.06
C GLU A 83 -27.05 1.81 11.49
N ASN A 84 -27.20 0.74 12.27
CA ASN A 84 -27.52 0.79 13.69
C ASN A 84 -26.29 0.47 14.56
N LEU A 85 -25.08 0.62 13.99
CA LEU A 85 -23.83 0.37 14.69
C LEU A 85 -23.14 1.71 14.96
N GLU A 86 -22.73 1.91 16.20
CA GLU A 86 -21.93 3.08 16.58
C GLU A 86 -20.60 3.10 15.80
N HIS A 87 -20.20 4.26 15.30
CA HIS A 87 -18.99 4.43 14.47
C HIS A 87 -17.74 3.92 15.20
N THR A 88 -17.63 4.18 16.50
CA THR A 88 -16.52 3.70 17.34
C THR A 88 -16.47 2.17 17.47
N GLN A 89 -17.64 1.51 17.47
CA GLN A 89 -17.73 0.05 17.49
C GLN A 89 -17.35 -0.54 16.13
N LEU A 90 -17.74 0.13 15.04
CA LEU A 90 -17.37 -0.27 13.68
C LEU A 90 -15.85 -0.14 13.49
N GLN A 91 -15.29 1.01 13.85
CA GLN A 91 -13.86 1.29 13.77
C GLN A 91 -13.04 0.23 14.51
N ARG A 92 -13.42 -0.10 15.76
CA ARG A 92 -12.77 -1.17 16.53
C ARG A 92 -12.80 -2.51 15.80
N ARG A 93 -13.97 -2.91 15.28
CA ARG A 93 -14.13 -4.18 14.54
C ARG A 93 -13.30 -4.19 13.26
N LEU A 94 -13.25 -3.08 12.52
CA LEU A 94 -12.46 -2.93 11.30
C LEU A 94 -10.96 -3.06 11.59
N LEU A 95 -10.45 -2.35 12.60
CA LEU A 95 -9.04 -2.43 12.99
C LEU A 95 -8.63 -3.85 13.36
N LEU A 96 -9.45 -4.55 14.16
CA LEU A 96 -9.21 -5.95 14.53
C LEU A 96 -9.26 -6.88 13.30
N CYS A 97 -10.23 -6.69 12.39
CA CYS A 97 -10.30 -7.48 11.16
C CYS A 97 -9.10 -7.27 10.25
N LEU A 98 -8.68 -6.02 10.03
CA LEU A 98 -7.54 -5.67 9.20
C LEU A 98 -6.24 -6.19 9.81
N PHE A 99 -6.08 -6.08 11.13
CA PHE A 99 -4.96 -6.66 11.84
C PHE A 99 -4.90 -8.19 11.63
N GLY A 100 -6.02 -8.90 11.76
CA GLY A 100 -6.06 -10.36 11.59
C GLY A 100 -5.82 -10.84 10.18
N LEU A 101 -6.29 -10.08 9.19
CA LEU A 101 -6.05 -10.33 7.78
C LEU A 101 -4.59 -10.04 7.41
N GLY A 102 -4.06 -8.88 7.82
CA GLY A 102 -2.72 -8.41 7.46
C GLY A 102 -1.59 -9.20 8.12
N THR A 103 -1.81 -9.74 9.32
CA THR A 103 -0.81 -10.53 10.06
C THR A 103 -0.92 -12.03 9.83
N ASN A 104 -1.89 -12.49 9.03
CA ASN A 104 -2.23 -13.91 8.86
C ASN A 104 -2.57 -14.65 10.18
N THR A 105 -2.87 -13.90 11.25
CA THR A 105 -3.15 -14.44 12.58
C THR A 105 -4.55 -15.05 12.66
N GLY A 106 -5.48 -14.54 11.83
CA GLY A 106 -6.87 -14.97 11.76
C GLY A 106 -7.74 -14.43 12.90
N LEU A 107 -9.05 -14.28 12.64
CA LEU A 107 -9.99 -13.64 13.57
C LEU A 107 -10.14 -14.38 14.92
N LYS A 108 -10.00 -15.71 14.93
CA LYS A 108 -10.14 -16.53 16.16
C LYS A 108 -9.10 -16.19 17.22
N ARG A 109 -7.85 -15.94 16.81
CA ARG A 109 -6.75 -15.67 17.74
C ARG A 109 -6.81 -14.25 18.29
N ILE A 110 -7.40 -13.32 17.54
CA ILE A 110 -7.56 -11.93 17.96
C ILE A 110 -8.51 -11.81 19.16
N ILE A 111 -9.58 -12.60 19.18
CA ILE A 111 -10.58 -12.58 20.25
C ILE A 111 -10.05 -13.18 21.55
N ALA A 112 -8.96 -13.95 21.48
CA ALA A 112 -8.27 -14.35 22.69
C ALA A 112 -7.69 -13.14 23.45
N GLY A 113 -7.52 -11.99 22.79
CA GLY A 113 -7.29 -10.70 23.43
C GLY A 113 -8.59 -10.10 23.96
N ASP A 114 -8.54 -9.53 25.16
CA ASP A 114 -9.68 -8.87 25.80
C ASP A 114 -10.06 -7.57 25.06
N HIS A 115 -10.86 -7.71 24.01
CA HIS A 115 -11.27 -6.61 23.12
C HIS A 115 -12.78 -6.33 23.18
N GLY A 116 -13.54 -7.13 23.93
CA GLY A 116 -15.00 -6.98 24.07
C GLY A 116 -15.79 -7.15 22.77
N VAL A 117 -15.30 -7.96 21.82
CA VAL A 117 -15.93 -8.21 20.52
C VAL A 117 -16.02 -9.73 20.26
N SER A 118 -17.17 -10.20 19.81
CA SER A 118 -17.38 -11.61 19.47
C SER A 118 -16.84 -11.99 18.08
N ILE A 119 -16.55 -13.28 17.88
CA ILE A 119 -16.11 -13.83 16.58
C ILE A 119 -17.11 -13.57 15.47
N ASP A 120 -18.40 -13.65 15.78
CA ASP A 120 -19.45 -13.48 14.79
C ASP A 120 -19.62 -12.00 14.40
N GLU A 121 -19.34 -11.08 15.32
CA GLU A 121 -19.30 -9.64 15.05
C GLU A 121 -18.14 -9.27 14.12
N LEU A 122 -16.95 -9.85 14.33
CA LEU A 122 -15.80 -9.65 13.44
C LEU A 122 -16.06 -10.26 12.05
N ARG A 123 -16.63 -11.48 11.98
CA ARG A 123 -17.01 -12.09 10.70
C ARG A 123 -18.05 -11.26 9.96
N TYR A 124 -19.04 -10.74 10.67
CA TYR A 124 -20.04 -9.86 10.09
C TYR A 124 -19.38 -8.60 9.54
N ALA A 125 -18.54 -7.92 10.33
CA ALA A 125 -17.83 -6.71 9.92
C ALA A 125 -16.95 -6.96 8.69
N GLN A 126 -16.17 -8.04 8.70
CA GLN A 126 -15.32 -8.45 7.59
C GLN A 126 -16.12 -8.63 6.30
N ARG A 127 -17.21 -9.41 6.33
CA ARG A 127 -18.02 -9.67 5.13
C ARG A 127 -18.76 -8.44 4.63
N ARG A 128 -19.17 -7.57 5.54
CA ARG A 128 -20.09 -6.47 5.24
C ARG A 128 -19.39 -5.19 4.77
N TYR A 129 -18.21 -4.90 5.33
CA TYR A 129 -17.51 -3.64 5.13
C TYR A 129 -16.18 -3.80 4.39
N ILE A 130 -15.51 -4.95 4.50
CA ILE A 130 -14.23 -5.17 3.80
C ILE A 130 -14.50 -5.71 2.39
N ASN A 131 -14.39 -4.82 1.42
CA ASN A 131 -14.43 -5.16 0.00
C ASN A 131 -13.17 -4.65 -0.71
N LYS A 132 -12.96 -5.11 -1.96
CA LYS A 132 -11.75 -4.80 -2.74
C LYS A 132 -11.59 -3.31 -3.02
N GLU A 133 -12.69 -2.59 -3.22
CA GLU A 133 -12.70 -1.16 -3.54
C GLU A 133 -12.33 -0.33 -2.32
N ALA A 134 -12.99 -0.58 -1.19
CA ALA A 134 -12.70 0.05 0.10
C ALA A 134 -11.24 -0.19 0.53
N LEU A 135 -10.72 -1.41 0.34
CA LEU A 135 -9.33 -1.72 0.68
C LEU A 135 -8.34 -0.94 -0.20
N ARG A 136 -8.62 -0.81 -1.51
CA ARG A 136 -7.79 0.01 -2.41
C ARG A 136 -7.83 1.48 -2.05
N ALA A 137 -9.00 2.02 -1.72
CA ALA A 137 -9.15 3.40 -1.29
C ALA A 137 -8.39 3.66 0.02
N ALA A 138 -8.52 2.78 1.01
CA ALA A 138 -7.79 2.89 2.27
C ALA A 138 -6.27 2.82 2.07
N ILE A 139 -5.78 1.89 1.23
CA ILE A 139 -4.34 1.80 0.90
C ILE A 139 -3.85 3.06 0.20
N ALA A 140 -4.62 3.61 -0.74
CA ALA A 140 -4.27 4.85 -1.43
C ALA A 140 -4.19 6.02 -0.44
N GLN A 141 -5.14 6.13 0.48
CA GLN A 141 -5.17 7.18 1.50
C GLN A 141 -3.96 7.09 2.45
N VAL A 142 -3.58 5.87 2.87
CA VAL A 142 -2.37 5.65 3.67
C VAL A 142 -1.11 5.96 2.87
N GLY A 143 -1.05 5.56 1.59
CA GLY A 143 0.10 5.80 0.72
C GLY A 143 0.33 7.28 0.41
N GLU A 144 -0.73 8.08 0.32
CA GLU A 144 -0.64 9.52 0.10
C GLU A 144 -0.12 10.26 1.34
N ASP A 145 -0.49 9.83 2.55
CA ASP A 145 0.04 10.38 3.79
C ASP A 145 1.53 10.04 4.00
N VAL A 146 1.93 8.81 3.67
CA VAL A 146 3.33 8.35 3.76
C VAL A 146 4.25 9.06 2.75
N ASN A 147 3.72 9.54 1.63
CA ASN A 147 4.48 10.27 0.62
C ASN A 147 3.98 11.72 0.46
N PRO A 148 4.29 12.64 1.39
CA PRO A 148 3.81 14.02 1.35
C PRO A 148 4.26 14.80 0.09
N THR A 149 5.25 14.28 -0.63
CA THR A 149 5.77 14.84 -1.89
C THR A 149 4.76 14.80 -3.04
N SER A 150 3.83 13.83 -3.06
CA SER A 150 2.83 13.71 -4.14
C SER A 150 1.86 14.89 -4.17
N ARG A 151 1.46 15.42 -3.00
CA ARG A 151 0.57 16.60 -2.90
C ARG A 151 1.20 17.86 -3.50
N ALA A 152 2.51 18.05 -3.34
CA ALA A 152 3.24 19.16 -3.94
C ALA A 152 3.38 19.00 -5.47
N VAL A 153 3.57 17.77 -5.95
CA VAL A 153 3.64 17.47 -7.39
C VAL A 153 2.27 17.62 -8.06
N GLN A 154 1.18 17.13 -7.46
CA GLN A 154 -0.19 17.28 -7.98
C GLN A 154 -0.63 18.76 -7.99
N ALA A 155 -0.36 19.52 -6.92
CA ALA A 155 -0.66 20.95 -6.84
C ALA A 155 0.19 21.79 -7.82
N GLY A 156 1.44 21.38 -8.07
CA GLY A 156 2.29 21.97 -9.10
C GLY A 156 1.78 21.71 -10.52
N TYR A 157 1.28 20.50 -10.79
CA TYR A 157 0.71 20.09 -12.08
C TYR A 157 -0.58 20.86 -12.40
N LEU A 158 -1.48 21.01 -11.41
CA LEU A 158 -2.71 21.79 -11.57
C LEU A 158 -2.44 23.29 -11.79
N ARG A 159 -1.34 23.83 -11.26
CA ARG A 159 -0.97 25.24 -11.48
C ARG A 159 -0.42 25.52 -12.89
N SER A 160 0.15 24.51 -13.56
CA SER A 160 0.59 24.64 -14.96
C SER A 160 -0.56 24.58 -15.97
N GLU A 161 -1.66 23.89 -15.67
CA GLU A 161 -2.80 23.75 -16.59
C GLU A 161 -3.73 24.98 -16.59
N VAL A 162 -3.80 25.74 -15.50
CA VAL A 162 -4.65 26.96 -15.44
C VAL A 162 -4.04 28.13 -16.23
N ARG A 163 -2.75 28.10 -16.59
CA ARG A 163 -2.10 29.20 -17.32
C ARG A 163 -2.38 29.20 -18.83
N THR A 164 -2.93 28.12 -19.39
CA THR A 164 -3.18 27.96 -20.83
C THR A 164 -4.63 28.18 -21.27
N GLN A 165 -5.54 28.54 -20.35
CA GLN A 165 -6.94 28.85 -20.70
C GLN A 165 -7.33 30.29 -20.32
N VAL A 166 -6.65 31.28 -20.91
CA VAL A 166 -7.22 32.62 -21.07
C VAL A 166 -7.37 32.86 -22.57
N PRO A 167 -8.59 32.80 -23.15
CA PRO A 167 -8.78 33.10 -24.56
C PRO A 167 -8.50 34.58 -24.83
N PRO A 168 -7.90 34.94 -25.97
CA PRO A 168 -7.70 36.34 -26.33
C PRO A 168 -9.05 37.02 -26.52
N GLN A 169 -9.38 37.98 -25.67
CA GLN A 169 -10.55 38.83 -25.89
C GLN A 169 -10.33 39.64 -27.18
N ARG A 170 -11.18 39.40 -28.18
CA ARG A 170 -11.31 40.26 -29.35
C ARG A 170 -11.88 41.61 -28.88
N CYS A 171 -11.02 42.62 -28.74
CA CYS A 171 -11.45 44.00 -28.62
C CYS A 171 -12.12 44.42 -29.94
N ASN A 172 -13.45 44.53 -29.94
CA ASN A 172 -14.19 45.14 -31.05
C ASN A 172 -13.89 46.64 -31.06
N ALA A 173 -13.21 47.10 -32.11
CA ALA A 173 -12.99 48.52 -32.37
C ALA A 173 -14.33 49.21 -32.64
N VAL A 174 -14.81 49.99 -31.65
CA VAL A 174 -15.90 50.93 -31.83
C VAL A 174 -15.42 52.03 -32.78
N LYS A 175 -16.03 52.12 -33.97
CA LYS A 175 -15.82 53.23 -34.89
C LYS A 175 -16.46 54.49 -34.30
N THR A 176 -15.66 55.35 -33.69
CA THR A 176 -16.07 56.72 -33.34
C THR A 176 -15.85 57.63 -34.55
N LYS A 177 -16.96 58.09 -35.13
CA LYS A 177 -17.00 59.11 -36.20
C LYS A 177 -16.67 60.46 -35.54
N ALA A 178 -15.48 61.00 -35.79
CA ALA A 178 -15.14 62.37 -35.40
C ALA A 178 -15.50 63.32 -36.56
N LEU A 179 -16.45 64.21 -36.29
CA LEU A 179 -16.76 65.40 -37.08
C LEU A 179 -15.60 66.38 -36.95
N VAL A 180 -15.03 66.78 -38.10
CA VAL A 180 -14.19 67.96 -38.24
C VAL A 180 -15.12 69.14 -38.54
N HIS A 181 -15.11 70.19 -37.71
CA HIS A 181 -15.21 71.57 -38.16
C HIS A 181 -14.88 72.58 -37.05
N ARG A 182 -13.90 73.43 -37.41
CA ARG A 182 -13.39 74.67 -36.81
C ARG A 182 -12.37 74.56 -35.68
#